data_AF-A0A3L7QJS5-F1
#
_entry.id   AF-A0A3L7QJS5-F1
#
_cell.length_a   1.000
_cell.length_b   1.000
_cell.length_c   1.000
_cell.angle_alpha   90.00
_cell.angle_beta   90.00
_cell.angle_gamma   90.00
#
_symmetry.space_group_name_H-M   'P 1'
#
loop_
_entity.id
_entity.type
_entity.pdbx_description
1 polymer ?
#
loop_
_entity_poly.entity_id
_entity_poly.type
_entity_poly.pdbx_seq_one_letter_code
_entity_poly.pdbx_strand_id
1 'polypeptide(L)' 'FHGKADSTVPYSSAAEFSERMNKAGNRCQLIGFEGEGHGFFNNKKMKETLDQADEFLVSLGYLPARKQ' A
#
# COMPACT_ATOMS: atom_id res chain seq x y z
N PHE A 1 1.15 -1.32 -0.65
CA PHE A 1 2.10 -1.30 0.48
C PHE A 1 3.40 -1.93 0.02
N HIS A 2 4.55 -1.35 0.36
CA HIS A 2 5.83 -1.91 -0.06
C HIS A 2 6.89 -1.69 1.03
N GLY A 3 7.70 -2.71 1.29
CA GLY A 3 8.80 -2.61 2.25
C GLY A 3 9.96 -1.81 1.67
N LYS A 4 10.44 -0.78 2.37
CA LYS A 4 11.56 0.05 1.88
C LYS A 4 12.91 -0.67 1.93
N ALA A 5 13.02 -1.75 2.70
CA ALA A 5 14.18 -2.61 2.76
C ALA A 5 13.98 -3.93 1.97
N ASP A 6 13.02 -3.97 1.03
CA ASP A 6 12.77 -5.15 0.20
C ASP A 6 13.95 -5.39 -0.77
N SER A 7 14.64 -6.52 -0.55
CA SER A 7 15.77 -6.99 -1.36
C SER A 7 15.37 -7.91 -2.52
N THR A 8 14.11 -8.34 -2.58
CA THR A 8 13.57 -9.18 -3.68
C THR A 8 12.98 -8.31 -4.78
N VAL A 9 12.19 -7.30 -4.42
CA VAL A 9 11.62 -6.31 -5.35
C VAL A 9 11.93 -4.91 -4.82
N PRO A 10 12.86 -4.15 -5.46
CA PRO A 10 13.26 -2.84 -4.98
C PRO A 10 12.08 -1.87 -4.84
N TYR A 11 12.03 -1.12 -3.74
CA TYR A 11 10.98 -0.13 -3.47
C TYR A 11 10.83 0.91 -4.60
N SER A 12 11.93 1.26 -5.28
CA SER A 12 11.94 2.20 -6.40
C SER A 12 11.00 1.78 -7.54
N SER A 13 10.84 0.48 -7.80
CA SER A 13 9.93 -0.03 -8.83
C SER A 13 8.46 0.32 -8.52
N ALA A 14 8.02 0.14 -7.28
CA ALA A 14 6.68 0.51 -6.83
C ALA A 14 6.50 2.04 -6.81
N ALA A 15 7.55 2.78 -6.41
CA ALA A 15 7.55 4.24 -6.40
C ALA A 15 7.39 4.83 -7.81
N GLU A 16 8.17 4.34 -8.78
CA GLU A 16 8.08 4.76 -10.18
C GLU A 16 6.71 4.44 -10.78
N PHE A 17 6.17 3.24 -10.52
CA PHE A 17 4.83 2.89 -10.94
C PHE A 17 3.79 3.87 -10.38
N SER A 18 3.84 4.16 -9.07
CA SER A 18 2.91 5.10 -8.43
C SER A 18 3.01 6.50 -9.03
N GLU A 19 4.22 6.99 -9.27
CA GLU A 19 4.45 8.28 -9.92
C GLU A 19 3.82 8.32 -11.33
N ARG A 20 4.05 7.29 -12.14
CA ARG A 20 3.50 7.21 -13.51
C ARG A 20 1.98 7.13 -13.50
N MET A 21 1.39 6.39 -12.57
CA MET A 21 -0.07 6.30 -12.43
C MET A 21 -0.68 7.66 -12.02
N ASN A 22 -0.06 8.35 -11.07
CA ASN A 22 -0.51 9.68 -10.66
C ASN A 22 -0.36 10.72 -11.78
N LYS A 23 0.75 10.68 -12.55
CA LYS A 23 0.93 11.54 -13.75
C LYS A 23 -0.12 11.30 -14.83
N ALA A 24 -0.62 10.07 -14.94
CA ALA A 24 -1.70 9.72 -15.86
C ALA A 24 -3.11 10.09 -15.33
N GLY A 25 -3.21 10.75 -14.17
CA GLY A 25 -4.49 11.13 -13.56
C GLY A 25 -5.19 10.00 -12.81
N ASN A 26 -4.55 8.84 -12.63
CA ASN A 26 -5.11 7.76 -11.83
C ASN A 26 -4.89 8.03 -10.34
N ARG A 27 -5.81 7.55 -9.50
CA ARG A 27 -5.60 7.53 -8.05
C ARG A 27 -4.68 6.35 -7.68
N CYS A 28 -3.44 6.61 -7.32
CA CYS A 28 -2.50 5.59 -6.86
C CYS A 28 -1.81 6.00 -5.55
N GLN A 29 -2.10 5.26 -4.47
CA GLN A 29 -1.53 5.50 -3.14
C GLN A 29 -0.48 4.44 -2.82
N LEU A 30 0.80 4.83 -2.80
CA LEU A 30 1.90 3.97 -2.35
C LEU A 30 2.26 4.29 -0.90
N ILE A 31 2.14 3.30 -0.03
CA ILE A 31 2.53 3.39 1.38
C ILE A 31 3.77 2.53 1.59
N GLY A 32 4.87 3.20 1.96
CA GLY A 32 6.17 2.58 2.21
C GLY A 32 6.40 2.30 3.68
N PHE A 33 6.88 1.10 4.01
CA PHE A 33 7.18 0.67 5.36
C PHE A 33 8.70 0.66 5.58
N GLU A 34 9.18 1.54 6.46
CA GLU A 34 10.60 1.63 6.81
C GLU A 34 11.10 0.34 7.45
N GLY A 35 12.29 -0.13 7.04
CA GLY A 35 12.94 -1.32 7.59
C GLY A 35 12.28 -2.67 7.24
N GLU A 36 11.13 -2.67 6.58
CA GLU A 36 10.43 -3.91 6.21
C GLU A 36 10.89 -4.43 4.84
N GLY A 37 10.99 -5.76 4.74
CA GLY A 37 11.38 -6.48 3.52
C GLY A 37 10.21 -7.15 2.81
N HIS A 38 10.51 -8.05 1.87
CA HIS A 38 9.48 -8.76 1.09
C HIS A 38 8.53 -9.56 2.00
N GLY A 39 7.22 -9.50 1.72
CA GLY A 39 6.20 -10.30 2.42
C GLY A 39 5.94 -9.91 3.89
N PHE A 40 6.47 -8.78 4.38
CA PHE A 40 6.33 -8.32 5.78
C PHE A 40 4.87 -8.26 6.28
N PHE A 41 3.95 -7.94 5.36
CA PHE A 41 2.53 -7.79 5.62
C PHE A 41 1.84 -9.09 6.04
N ASN A 42 2.43 -10.28 5.79
CA ASN A 42 1.82 -11.55 6.20
C ASN A 42 1.88 -11.76 7.72
N ASN A 43 2.93 -11.26 8.40
CA ASN A 43 3.20 -11.64 9.80
C ASN A 43 3.39 -10.44 10.76
N LYS A 44 3.91 -9.29 10.28
CA LYS A 44 4.23 -8.16 11.17
C LYS A 44 3.22 -7.03 11.09
N LYS A 45 2.74 -6.74 9.88
CA LYS A 45 1.93 -5.55 9.57
C LYS A 45 0.59 -5.88 8.92
N MET A 46 0.11 -7.11 9.14
CA MET A 46 -1.14 -7.59 8.54
C MET A 46 -2.33 -6.70 8.89
N LYS A 47 -2.55 -6.44 10.19
CA LYS A 47 -3.66 -5.59 10.64
C LYS A 47 -3.57 -4.16 10.05
N GLU A 48 -2.39 -3.56 10.11
CA GLU A 48 -2.16 -2.19 9.64
C GLU A 48 -2.39 -2.06 8.11
N THR A 49 -1.89 -3.02 7.33
CA THR A 49 -2.10 -3.03 5.87
C THR A 49 -3.55 -3.33 5.48
N LEU A 50 -4.25 -4.20 6.21
CA LEU A 50 -5.68 -4.45 6.00
C LEU A 50 -6.53 -3.23 6.39
N ASP A 51 -6.18 -2.54 7.48
CA ASP A 51 -6.92 -1.35 7.91
C ASP A 51 -6.83 -0.23 6.86
N GLN A 52 -5.63 0.04 6.35
CA GLN A 52 -5.42 1.04 5.30
C GLN A 52 -6.06 0.63 3.96
N ALA A 53 -6.10 -0.67 3.65
CA ALA A 53 -6.78 -1.17 2.45
C ALA A 53 -8.31 -1.00 2.56
N ASP A 54 -8.88 -1.29 3.73
CA ASP A 54 -10.29 -1.06 4.05
C ASP A 54 -10.66 0.43 3.89
N GLU A 55 -9.87 1.34 4.48
CA GLU A 55 -10.05 2.78 4.33
C GLU A 55 -10.01 3.22 2.85
N PHE A 56 -9.07 2.69 2.08
CA PHE A 56 -8.99 2.98 0.65
C PHE A 56 -10.24 2.50 -0.10
N LEU A 57 -10.70 1.27 0.14
CA LEU A 57 -11.90 0.71 -0.50
C LEU A 57 -13.19 1.44 -0.09
N VAL A 58 -13.31 1.83 1.18
CA VAL A 58 -14.41 2.68 1.67
C VAL A 58 -14.40 4.02 0.94
N SER A 59 -13.22 4.65 0.79
CA SER A 59 -13.11 5.93 0.08
C SER A 59 -13.43 5.86 -1.42
N LEU A 60 -13.45 4.67 -2.02
CA LEU A 60 -13.91 4.43 -3.38
C LEU A 60 -15.41 4.09 -3.46
N GLY A 61 -16.08 3.92 -2.31
CA GLY A 61 -17.46 3.45 -2.24
C GLY A 61 -17.63 1.95 -2.49
N TYR A 62 -16.54 1.17 -2.41
CA TYR A 62 -16.57 -0.29 -2.66
C TYR A 62 -16.94 -1.08 -1.41
N LEU A 63 -16.70 -0.52 -0.23
CA LEU A 63 -17.10 -1.09 1.06
C LEU A 63 -17.90 -0.07 1.86
N PRO A 64 -18.83 -0.51 2.73
CA PRO A 64 -19.46 0.36 3.70
C PRO A 64 -18.43 0.82 4.74
N ALA A 65 -18.63 2.01 5.32
CA ALA A 65 -17.83 2.44 6.46
C ALA A 65 -17.94 1.42 7.60
N ARG A 66 -16.80 1.11 8.25
CA ARG A 66 -16.77 0.21 9.39
C ARG A 66 -17.70 0.73 10.49
N LYS A 67 -18.58 -0.14 10.98
CA LYS A 67 -19.35 0.12 12.20
C LYS A 67 -18.38 0.07 13.37
N GLN A 68 -18.31 1.16 14.13
CA GLN A 68 -17.53 1.26 15.37
C GLN A 68 -18.09 0.34 16.44
#